data_AF-A0A3S2B6Q0-F1
#
_entry.id   AF-A0A3S2B6Q0-F1
#
_cell.length_a   1.000
_cell.length_b   1.000
_cell.length_c   1.000
_cell.angle_alpha   90.00
_cell.angle_beta   90.00
_cell.angle_gamma   90.00
#
_symmetry.space_group_name_H-M   'P 1'
#
loop_
_entity.id
_entity.type
_entity.pdbx_description
1 polymer ?
#
loop_
_entity_poly.entity_id
_entity_poly.type
_entity_poly.pdbx_seq_one_letter_code
_entity_poly.pdbx_strand_id
1 'polypeptide(L)' 'MILSDFEFLAPENLALCQRVFDQVCADADIDRASIEAEQIAAAVLNVFQLLPGATETELLASIRDRRDASHKRTG' A
#
# COMPACT_ATOMS: atom_id res chain seq x y z
N MET A 1 -7.82 -30.88 -0.87
CA MET A 1 -7.14 -30.59 -2.15
C MET A 1 -6.85 -29.11 -2.15
N ILE A 2 -5.56 -28.78 -1.99
CA ILE A 2 -4.83 -27.53 -2.25
C ILE A 2 -5.56 -26.19 -2.04
N LEU A 3 -5.05 -25.47 -1.03
CA LEU A 3 -5.08 -24.01 -0.87
C LEU A 3 -5.17 -23.31 -2.23
N SER A 4 -6.30 -22.65 -2.50
CA SER A 4 -6.40 -21.72 -3.63
C SER A 4 -5.69 -20.43 -3.21
N ASP A 5 -4.36 -20.51 -3.25
CA ASP A 5 -3.33 -19.57 -2.82
C ASP A 5 -3.32 -18.24 -3.61
N PHE A 6 -4.38 -17.94 -4.36
CA PHE A 6 -4.42 -16.86 -5.33
C PHE A 6 -5.89 -16.53 -5.65
N GLU A 7 -6.64 -16.03 -4.66
CA GLU A 7 -7.58 -14.95 -4.98
C GLU A 7 -6.73 -13.76 -5.43
N PHE A 8 -6.29 -13.89 -6.68
CA PHE A 8 -5.73 -12.86 -7.53
C PHE A 8 -6.59 -11.62 -7.26
N LEU A 9 -6.02 -10.61 -6.60
CA LEU A 9 -6.68 -9.35 -6.24
C LEU A 9 -7.81 -9.10 -7.22
N ALA A 10 -9.07 -9.27 -6.79
CA ALA A 10 -10.21 -9.00 -7.64
C ALA A 10 -9.95 -7.63 -8.32
N PRO A 11 -10.29 -7.42 -9.59
CA PRO A 11 -9.89 -6.21 -10.32
C PRO A 11 -10.24 -4.92 -9.56
N GLU A 12 -11.29 -4.96 -8.73
CA GLU A 12 -11.63 -3.97 -7.72
C GLU A 12 -10.53 -3.71 -6.66
N ASN A 13 -9.97 -4.75 -6.04
CA ASN A 13 -8.90 -4.69 -5.05
C ASN A 13 -7.57 -4.26 -5.68
N LEU A 14 -7.27 -4.69 -6.91
CA LEU A 14 -6.06 -4.25 -7.61
C LEU A 14 -6.16 -2.75 -7.98
N ALA A 15 -7.32 -2.31 -8.45
CA ALA A 15 -7.58 -0.90 -8.71
C ALA A 15 -7.51 -0.06 -7.42
N LEU A 16 -7.98 -0.60 -6.29
CA LEU A 16 -7.85 0.05 -4.98
C LEU A 16 -6.37 0.22 -4.58
N CYS A 17 -5.59 -0.87 -4.62
CA CYS A 17 -4.16 -0.83 -4.32
C CYS A 17 -3.41 0.16 -5.22
N GLN A 18 -3.75 0.21 -6.52
CA GLN A 18 -3.14 1.15 -7.46
C GLN A 18 -3.48 2.61 -7.14
N ARG A 19 -4.74 2.92 -6.77
CA ARG A 19 -5.12 4.29 -6.36
C ARG A 19 -4.41 4.73 -5.09
N VAL A 20 -4.38 3.86 -4.08
CA VAL A 20 -3.65 4.11 -2.84
C VAL A 20 -2.17 4.37 -3.15
N PHE A 21 -1.56 3.53 -3.98
CA PHE A 21 -0.17 3.69 -4.39
C PHE A 21 0.09 5.02 -5.11
N ASP A 22 -0.72 5.35 -6.13
CA ASP A 22 -0.56 6.59 -6.91
C ASP A 22 -0.74 7.83 -6.03
N GLN A 23 -1.72 7.79 -5.12
CA GLN A 23 -1.96 8.88 -4.18
C GLN A 23 -0.84 9.03 -3.15
N VAL A 24 -0.28 7.92 -2.63
CA VAL A 24 0.89 8.01 -1.74
C VAL A 24 2.10 8.54 -2.48
N CYS A 25 2.34 8.12 -3.72
CA CYS A 25 3.44 8.67 -4.53
C CYS A 25 3.25 10.17 -4.80
N ALA A 26 2.03 10.60 -5.12
CA ALA A 26 1.72 12.02 -5.35
C ALA A 26 1.82 12.86 -4.06
N ASP A 27 1.32 12.37 -2.92
CA ASP A 27 1.43 13.03 -1.60
C ASP A 27 2.89 13.14 -1.15
N ALA A 28 3.71 12.18 -1.57
CA ALA A 28 5.11 12.08 -1.25
C ALA A 28 6.07 12.82 -2.20
N ASP A 29 5.57 13.30 -3.34
CA ASP A 29 6.37 13.71 -4.50
C ASP A 29 7.42 12.65 -4.91
N ILE A 30 7.07 11.36 -4.81
CA ILE A 30 7.94 10.24 -5.18
C ILE A 30 7.71 9.85 -6.63
N ASP A 31 8.80 9.71 -7.37
CA ASP A 31 8.77 9.15 -8.71
C ASP A 31 8.40 7.66 -8.67
N ARG A 32 7.39 7.28 -9.47
CA ARG A 32 6.79 5.94 -9.48
C ARG A 32 7.75 4.85 -9.94
N ALA A 33 8.85 5.20 -10.61
CA ALA A 33 9.89 4.28 -11.04
C ALA A 33 11.09 4.25 -10.06
N SER A 34 11.00 4.99 -8.95
CA SER A 34 12.05 5.04 -7.94
C SER A 34 11.96 3.85 -6.97
N ILE A 35 13.08 3.52 -6.33
CA ILE A 35 13.16 2.43 -5.33
C ILE A 35 12.19 2.69 -4.17
N GLU A 36 11.97 3.96 -3.81
CA GLU A 36 10.99 4.33 -2.79
C GLU A 36 9.55 3.95 -3.19
N ALA A 37 9.22 4.04 -4.47
CA ALA A 37 7.92 3.62 -4.97
C ALA A 37 7.75 2.11 -4.85
N GLU A 38 8.77 1.31 -5.16
CA GLU A 38 8.70 -0.14 -4.92
C GLU A 38 8.44 -0.47 -3.44
N GLN A 39 9.07 0.26 -2.52
CA GLN A 39 8.81 0.12 -1.08
C GLN A 39 7.37 0.49 -0.70
N ILE A 40 6.80 1.52 -1.32
CA ILE A 40 5.41 1.91 -1.14
C ILE A 40 4.47 0.84 -1.70
N ALA A 41 4.71 0.31 -2.89
CA ALA A 41 3.89 -0.74 -3.48
C ALA A 41 3.89 -2.01 -2.59
N ALA A 42 5.06 -2.41 -2.10
CA ALA A 42 5.19 -3.50 -1.14
C ALA A 42 4.46 -3.18 0.19
N ALA A 43 4.52 -1.93 0.66
CA ALA A 43 3.80 -1.49 1.84
C ALA A 43 2.28 -1.58 1.67
N VAL A 44 1.75 -1.11 0.54
CA VAL A 44 0.33 -1.18 0.18
C VAL A 44 -0.15 -2.62 0.19
N LEU A 45 0.57 -3.51 -0.50
CA LEU A 45 0.21 -4.93 -0.57
C LEU A 45 0.25 -5.59 0.81
N ASN A 46 1.27 -5.31 1.60
CA ASN A 46 1.40 -5.89 2.94
C ASN A 46 0.28 -5.42 3.87
N VAL A 47 -0.05 -4.12 3.87
CA VAL A 47 -1.18 -3.59 4.65
C VAL A 47 -2.52 -4.17 4.17
N PHE A 48 -2.70 -4.29 2.85
CA PHE A 48 -3.89 -4.91 2.26
C PHE A 48 -4.04 -6.38 2.68
N GLN A 49 -2.95 -7.13 2.75
CA GLN A 49 -2.94 -8.52 3.24
C GLN A 49 -3.19 -8.61 4.76
N LEU A 50 -2.71 -7.64 5.53
CA LEU A 50 -2.90 -7.55 6.98
C LEU A 50 -4.33 -7.14 7.36
N LEU A 51 -4.99 -6.34 6.52
CA LEU A 51 -6.33 -5.80 6.76
C LEU A 51 -7.29 -6.19 5.62
N PRO A 52 -7.73 -7.45 5.57
CA PRO A 52 -8.67 -7.90 4.54
C PRO A 52 -10.00 -7.14 4.68
N GLY A 53 -10.40 -6.46 3.60
CA GLY A 53 -11.63 -5.66 3.55
C GLY A 53 -11.49 -4.19 3.98
N ALA A 54 -10.27 -3.70 4.24
CA ALA A 54 -10.02 -2.30 4.52
C ALA A 54 -10.37 -1.39 3.33
N THR A 55 -10.90 -0.21 3.66
CA THR A 55 -11.22 0.82 2.67
C THR A 55 -9.96 1.57 2.20
N GLU A 56 -10.04 2.24 1.03
CA GLU A 56 -8.96 3.09 0.49
C GLU A 56 -8.37 4.02 1.54
N THR A 57 -9.24 4.66 2.32
CA THR A 57 -8.89 5.62 3.37
C THR A 57 -8.14 4.97 4.52
N GLU A 58 -8.51 3.75 4.93
CA GLU A 58 -7.82 3.01 6.00
C GLU A 58 -6.44 2.51 5.56
N LEU A 59 -6.33 2.06 4.30
CA LEU A 59 -5.06 1.71 3.69
C LEU A 59 -4.12 2.91 3.64
N LEU A 60 -4.64 4.06 3.16
CA LEU A 60 -3.90 5.31 3.11
C LEU A 60 -3.46 5.79 4.50
N ALA A 61 -4.35 5.77 5.48
CA ALA A 61 -4.04 6.15 6.86
C ALA A 61 -2.93 5.26 7.44
N SER A 62 -3.01 3.94 7.24
CA SER A 62 -2.01 2.99 7.73
C SER A 62 -0.64 3.17 7.07
N ILE A 63 -0.61 3.43 5.76
CA ILE A 63 0.65 3.67 5.05
C ILE A 63 1.28 5.00 5.46
N ARG A 64 0.47 6.06 5.61
CA ARG A 64 0.92 7.37 6.09
C ARG A 64 1.44 7.29 7.52
N ASP A 65 0.73 6.60 8.42
CA ASP A 65 1.17 6.38 9.80
C ASP A 65 2.51 5.64 9.86
N ARG A 66 2.66 4.56 9.07
CA ARG A 66 3.93 3.83 8.97
C ARG A 66 5.08 4.68 8.44
N ARG A 67 4.78 5.64 7.56
CA ARG A 67 5.76 6.57 7.01
C ARG A 67 6.14 7.67 8.01
N ASP A 68 5.16 8.23 8.73
CA ASP A 68 5.38 9.22 9.80
C ASP A 68 6.15 8.59 10.98
N ALA A 69 5.82 7.36 11.36
CA ALA A 69 6.56 6.57 12.34
C ALA A 69 8.02 6.31 11.92
N SER A 70 8.26 6.10 10.61
CA SER A 70 9.61 6.00 10.06
C SER A 70 10.35 7.33 10.12
N HIS A 71 9.66 8.46 9.89
CA HIS A 71 10.22 9.80 9.99
C HIS A 71 10.52 10.21 11.45
N LYS A 72 9.71 9.77 12.42
CA LYS A 72 9.90 10.04 13.85
C LYS A 72 11.06 9.29 14.50
N ARG A 73 11.62 8.25 13.86
CA ARG A 73 12.74 7.46 14.38
C ARG A 73 14.12 8.06 14.06
N THR A 74 14.17 9.14 13.27
CA THR A 74 15.43 9.80 12.85
C THR A 74 15.65 11.16 13.52
N GLY A 75 14.87 11.49 14.56
CA GLY A 75 15.05 12.68 15.39
C GLY A 75 15.84 12.39 16.66
#